data_AF-A0A8S3J552-F1
#
_entry.id   AF-A0A8S3J552-F1
#
_cell.length_a   1.000
_cell.length_b   1.000
_cell.length_c   1.000
_cell.angle_alpha   90.00
_cell.angle_beta   90.00
_cell.angle_gamma   90.00
#
_symmetry.space_group_name_H-M   'P 1'
#
loop_
_entity.id
_entity.type
_entity.pdbx_description
1 polymer ?
#
loop_
_entity_poly.entity_id
_entity_poly.type
_entity_poly.pdbx_seq_one_letter_code
_entity_poly.pdbx_strand_id
1 'polypeptide(L)'
;MSHNTNTSIKSAPIAESGPWAAAGEHPNAVTNRFYTYECVQEIAAFIQRLVPAKPELAIICGSGLGGLADLIVDKTVIPYSEIPHFPRSTVVGHRSNLVFGTFNGLNVVCMQGRFHPYEGYTTAMCAFPVRVMHMLGARS
;
A
#
# COMPACT_ATOMS: atom_id res chain seq x y z
N MET A 1 39.75 -6.47 -11.92
CA MET A 1 39.49 -6.77 -10.49
C MET A 1 37.98 -6.86 -10.29
N SER A 2 37.43 -8.07 -10.37
CA SER A 2 36.01 -8.35 -10.19
C SER A 2 35.61 -8.19 -8.73
N HIS A 3 34.66 -7.30 -8.44
CA HIS A 3 34.06 -7.21 -7.11
C HIS A 3 32.78 -8.05 -7.09
N ASN A 4 32.88 -9.21 -6.45
CA ASN A 4 31.76 -10.08 -6.10
C ASN A 4 31.26 -9.66 -4.72
N THR A 5 30.03 -9.17 -4.61
CA THR A 5 29.35 -8.94 -3.32
C THR A 5 28.12 -9.83 -3.24
N ASN A 6 28.36 -11.13 -3.04
CA ASN A 6 27.33 -12.05 -2.56
C ASN A 6 27.15 -11.82 -1.05
N THR A 7 26.20 -10.98 -0.68
CA THR A 7 25.76 -10.85 0.72
C THR A 7 24.42 -11.56 0.87
N SER A 8 24.48 -12.86 1.16
CA SER A 8 23.32 -13.62 1.63
C SER A 8 22.87 -13.06 2.97
N ILE A 9 21.76 -12.32 2.98
CA ILE A 9 21.10 -11.90 4.22
C ILE A 9 20.44 -13.16 4.83
N LYS A 10 21.10 -13.76 5.82
CA LYS A 10 20.46 -14.74 6.70
C LYS A 10 19.49 -13.99 7.61
N SER A 11 18.19 -14.22 7.45
CA SER A 11 17.16 -13.74 8.37
C SER A 11 17.39 -14.36 9.75
N ALA A 12 17.68 -13.54 10.76
CA ALA A 12 17.73 -13.98 12.15
C ALA A 12 16.30 -14.27 12.66
N PRO A 13 16.09 -15.33 13.46
CA PRO A 13 14.78 -15.58 14.06
C PRO A 13 14.51 -14.51 15.12
N ILE A 14 13.42 -13.76 14.96
CA ILE A 14 12.94 -12.78 15.94
C ILE A 14 12.16 -13.50 17.05
N ALA A 15 12.49 -13.19 18.30
CA ALA A 15 11.94 -13.84 19.49
C ALA A 15 10.41 -13.72 19.58
N GLU A 16 9.75 -14.85 19.83
CA GLU A 16 8.29 -15.01 19.86
C GLU A 16 7.63 -14.60 21.19
N SER A 17 8.32 -13.95 22.12
CA SER A 17 7.84 -13.81 23.52
C SER A 17 7.43 -12.40 23.93
N GLY A 18 6.93 -11.58 23.01
CA GLY A 18 6.33 -10.28 23.33
C GLY A 18 4.83 -10.39 23.68
N PRO A 19 4.22 -9.39 24.35
CA PRO A 19 2.79 -9.39 24.70
C PRO A 19 1.84 -9.45 23.48
N TRP A 20 2.36 -9.34 22.27
CA TRP A 20 1.66 -9.52 20.99
C TRP A 20 1.60 -10.98 20.51
N ALA A 21 2.38 -11.89 21.09
CA ALA A 21 2.43 -13.30 20.70
C ALA A 21 1.17 -14.09 21.13
N ALA A 22 0.45 -13.59 22.14
CA ALA A 22 -0.77 -14.19 22.66
C ALA A 22 -2.06 -13.71 21.97
N ALA A 23 -1.97 -12.76 21.02
CA ALA A 23 -3.11 -12.38 20.21
C ALA A 23 -3.34 -13.47 19.17
N GLY A 24 -4.29 -14.38 19.45
CA GLY A 24 -4.70 -15.46 18.57
C GLY A 24 -4.95 -14.99 17.13
N GLU A 25 -4.83 -15.92 16.18
CA GLU A 25 -4.93 -15.68 14.74
C GLU A 25 -6.15 -14.80 14.39
N HIS A 26 -5.88 -13.51 14.14
CA HIS A 26 -6.88 -12.58 13.63
C HIS A 26 -7.31 -13.04 12.22
N PRO A 27 -8.58 -12.91 11.80
CA PRO A 27 -9.02 -13.36 10.47
C PRO A 27 -8.29 -12.68 9.29
N ASN A 28 -7.54 -11.60 9.57
CA ASN A 28 -6.66 -10.91 8.63
C ASN A 28 -5.16 -11.08 8.95
N ALA A 29 -4.78 -12.07 9.76
CA ALA A 29 -3.39 -12.38 10.07
C ALA A 29 -2.68 -12.89 8.81
N VAL A 30 -2.17 -11.96 8.00
CA VAL A 30 -1.29 -12.29 6.89
C VAL A 30 -0.02 -12.86 7.49
N THR A 31 0.26 -14.13 7.20
CA THR A 31 1.42 -14.89 7.73
C THR A 31 2.75 -14.21 7.44
N ASN A 32 2.79 -13.29 6.47
CA ASN A 32 3.92 -12.43 6.20
C ASN A 32 3.74 -11.03 6.83
N ARG A 33 4.43 -10.80 7.95
CA ARG A 33 4.39 -9.53 8.71
C ARG A 33 5.17 -8.38 8.05
N PHE A 34 5.91 -8.66 6.98
CA PHE A 34 6.78 -7.69 6.32
C PHE A 34 6.60 -7.72 4.81
N TYR A 35 6.42 -6.54 4.24
CA TYR A 35 6.53 -6.35 2.80
C TYR A 35 7.99 -6.08 2.43
N THR A 36 8.56 -6.94 1.59
CA THR A 36 9.92 -6.77 1.07
C THR A 36 9.95 -5.70 -0.02
N TYR A 37 11.14 -5.25 -0.38
CA TYR A 37 11.33 -4.31 -1.47
C TYR A 37 10.80 -4.87 -2.80
N GLU A 38 11.06 -6.15 -3.05
CA GLU A 38 10.62 -6.89 -4.25
C GLU A 38 9.10 -6.93 -4.35
N CYS A 39 8.40 -7.11 -3.22
CA CYS A 39 6.94 -7.05 -3.18
C CYS A 39 6.41 -5.65 -3.54
N VAL A 40 7.07 -4.58 -3.07
CA VAL A 40 6.72 -3.21 -3.49
C VAL A 40 6.93 -3.04 -5.01
N GLN A 41 8.04 -3.56 -5.55
CA GLN A 41 8.35 -3.49 -6.98
C GLN A 41 7.34 -4.24 -7.84
N GLU A 42 6.96 -5.44 -7.45
CA GLU A 42 5.99 -6.26 -8.17
C GLU A 42 4.64 -5.55 -8.27
N ILE A 43 4.14 -5.02 -7.14
CA ILE A 43 2.88 -4.29 -7.10
C ILE A 43 2.95 -2.98 -7.89
N ALA A 44 4.04 -2.22 -7.75
CA ALA A 44 4.22 -1.00 -8.51
C ALA A 44 4.24 -1.30 -10.02
N ALA A 45 4.95 -2.34 -10.45
CA ALA A 45 4.97 -2.79 -11.84
C ALA A 45 3.59 -3.25 -12.32
N PHE A 46 2.81 -3.94 -11.47
CA PHE A 46 1.42 -4.31 -11.75
C PHE A 46 0.56 -3.07 -12.01
N ILE A 47 0.58 -2.10 -11.10
CA ILE A 47 -0.22 -0.88 -11.21
C ILE A 47 0.21 -0.03 -12.40
N GLN A 48 1.52 0.09 -12.68
CA GLN A 48 2.05 0.87 -13.82
C GLN A 48 1.49 0.41 -15.17
N ARG A 49 1.12 -0.86 -15.32
CA ARG A 49 0.51 -1.36 -16.57
C ARG A 49 -0.95 -0.95 -16.74
N LEU A 50 -1.60 -0.54 -15.66
CA LEU A 50 -3.02 -0.19 -15.63
C LEU A 50 -3.26 1.31 -15.71
N VAL A 51 -2.25 2.12 -15.39
CA VAL A 51 -2.41 3.58 -15.22
C VAL A 51 -1.67 4.33 -16.34
N PRO A 52 -2.26 5.40 -16.90
CA PRO A 52 -1.71 6.07 -18.07
C PRO A 52 -0.56 7.03 -17.75
N ALA A 53 -0.47 7.51 -16.51
CA ALA A 53 0.45 8.56 -16.11
C ALA A 53 1.11 8.28 -14.75
N LYS A 54 2.33 8.78 -14.61
CA LYS A 54 3.10 8.74 -13.36
C LYS A 54 2.50 9.74 -12.37
N PRO A 55 2.08 9.33 -11.16
CA PRO A 55 1.59 10.27 -10.16
C PRO A 55 2.71 11.17 -9.65
N GLU A 56 2.38 12.43 -9.41
CA GLU A 56 3.26 13.45 -8.81
C GLU A 56 2.93 13.65 -7.33
N LEU A 57 1.64 13.55 -6.99
CA LEU A 57 1.09 13.76 -5.65
C LEU A 57 0.30 12.52 -5.20
N ALA A 58 0.57 12.07 -3.97
CA ALA A 58 -0.19 11.01 -3.30
C ALA A 58 -1.16 11.62 -2.28
N ILE A 59 -2.41 11.15 -2.28
CA ILE A 59 -3.45 11.60 -1.36
C ILE A 59 -4.02 10.41 -0.61
N ILE A 60 -4.07 10.46 0.72
CA ILE A 60 -4.73 9.43 1.53
C ILE A 60 -6.01 10.01 2.11
N CYS A 61 -7.16 9.54 1.61
CA CYS A 61 -8.45 9.98 2.11
C CYS A 61 -8.74 9.37 3.49
N GLY A 62 -8.83 10.26 4.47
CA GLY A 62 -9.34 9.97 5.80
C GLY A 62 -10.86 9.68 5.81
N SER A 63 -11.37 9.38 7.00
CA SER A 63 -12.82 9.27 7.21
C SER A 63 -13.49 10.62 6.87
N GLY A 64 -14.56 10.59 6.07
CA GLY A 64 -15.23 11.79 5.57
C GLY A 64 -14.59 12.45 4.33
N LEU A 65 -13.39 12.03 3.91
CA LEU A 65 -12.71 12.59 2.73
C LEU A 65 -12.86 11.73 1.46
N GLY A 66 -13.73 10.71 1.49
CA GLY A 66 -13.93 9.81 0.36
C GLY A 66 -14.40 10.52 -0.93
N GLY A 67 -15.15 11.62 -0.79
CA GLY A 67 -15.62 12.43 -1.92
C GLY A 67 -14.51 13.20 -2.65
N LEU A 68 -13.31 13.33 -2.07
CA LEU A 68 -12.18 13.98 -2.75
C LEU A 68 -11.77 13.20 -4.00
N ALA A 69 -11.80 11.86 -3.93
CA ALA A 69 -11.50 11.01 -5.09
C ALA A 69 -12.53 11.14 -6.21
N ASP A 70 -13.74 11.64 -5.91
CA ASP A 70 -14.77 11.91 -6.91
C ASP A 70 -14.49 13.20 -7.71
N LEU A 71 -13.62 14.09 -7.20
CA LEU A 71 -13.16 15.30 -7.88
C LEU A 71 -12.00 15.05 -8.85
N ILE A 72 -11.42 13.84 -8.85
CA ILE A 72 -10.35 13.45 -9.76
C ILE A 72 -10.96 13.19 -11.14
N VAL A 73 -10.42 13.83 -12.17
CA VAL A 73 -10.84 13.68 -13.57
C VAL A 73 -9.95 12.67 -14.30
N ASP A 74 -10.42 12.16 -15.44
CA ASP A 74 -9.74 11.15 -16.27
C ASP A 74 -9.30 9.91 -15.46
N LYS A 75 -10.20 9.46 -14.58
CA LYS A 75 -9.83 8.54 -13.52
C LYS A 75 -9.69 7.09 -13.96
N THR A 76 -8.64 6.44 -13.46
CA THR A 76 -8.51 4.99 -13.41
C THR A 76 -8.71 4.54 -11.97
N VAL A 77 -9.70 3.69 -11.72
CA VAL A 77 -10.05 3.20 -10.38
C VAL A 77 -9.63 1.74 -10.26
N ILE A 78 -8.76 1.43 -9.31
CA ILE A 78 -8.29 0.07 -9.04
C ILE A 78 -8.73 -0.34 -7.63
N PRO A 79 -9.69 -1.26 -7.48
CA PRO A 79 -10.06 -1.78 -6.17
C PRO A 79 -8.86 -2.43 -5.47
N TYR A 80 -8.70 -2.22 -4.16
CA TYR A 80 -7.61 -2.83 -3.38
C TYR A 80 -7.60 -4.35 -3.48
N SER A 81 -8.78 -4.98 -3.66
CA SER A 81 -8.92 -6.42 -3.84
C SER A 81 -8.31 -6.97 -5.12
N GLU A 82 -8.08 -6.14 -6.13
CA GLU A 82 -7.46 -6.51 -7.41
C GLU A 82 -5.95 -6.31 -7.42
N ILE A 83 -5.41 -5.59 -6.44
CA ILE A 83 -3.98 -5.35 -6.31
C ILE A 83 -3.35 -6.53 -5.55
N PRO A 84 -2.37 -7.24 -6.13
CA PRO A 84 -1.69 -8.34 -5.46
C PRO A 84 -1.15 -7.91 -4.09
N HIS A 85 -1.30 -8.75 -3.08
CA HIS A 85 -0.78 -8.52 -1.72
C HIS A 85 -1.28 -7.25 -1.00
N PHE A 86 -2.21 -6.48 -1.56
CA PHE A 86 -2.73 -5.29 -0.89
C PHE A 86 -3.63 -5.67 0.29
N PRO A 87 -3.59 -4.92 1.42
CA PRO A 87 -4.51 -5.17 2.53
C PRO A 87 -5.95 -4.81 2.12
N ARG A 88 -6.94 -5.38 2.82
CA ARG A 88 -8.36 -5.06 2.61
C ARG A 88 -8.92 -4.33 3.83
N SER A 89 -9.42 -3.11 3.67
CA SER A 89 -10.04 -2.42 4.82
C SER A 89 -11.43 -2.98 5.05
N THR A 90 -11.76 -3.25 6.30
CA THR A 90 -13.09 -3.74 6.71
C THR A 90 -13.94 -2.63 7.33
N VAL A 91 -13.43 -1.39 7.35
CA VAL A 91 -14.10 -0.24 7.97
C VAL A 91 -15.23 0.26 7.08
N VAL A 92 -16.41 0.43 7.68
CA VAL A 92 -17.59 1.00 7.02
C VAL A 92 -17.27 2.41 6.50
N GLY A 93 -17.55 2.65 5.22
CA GLY A 93 -17.29 3.94 4.55
C GLY A 93 -15.94 4.02 3.82
N HIS A 94 -15.04 3.04 3.99
CA HIS A 94 -13.88 2.89 3.13
C HIS A 94 -14.29 2.18 1.84
N ARG A 95 -14.23 2.88 0.70
CA ARG A 95 -14.52 2.27 -0.60
C ARG A 95 -13.41 1.33 -1.07
N SER A 96 -12.21 1.44 -0.49
CA SER A 96 -11.07 0.57 -0.75
C SER A 96 -10.61 0.58 -2.21
N ASN A 97 -10.38 1.79 -2.74
CA ASN A 97 -9.90 2.00 -4.10
C ASN A 97 -8.60 2.80 -4.13
N LEU A 98 -7.73 2.47 -5.07
CA LEU A 98 -6.62 3.31 -5.50
C LEU A 98 -7.03 4.03 -6.79
N VAL A 99 -7.17 5.35 -6.73
CA VAL A 99 -7.71 6.18 -7.81
C VAL A 99 -6.60 7.01 -8.41
N PHE A 100 -6.33 6.82 -9.70
CA PHE A 100 -5.40 7.62 -10.48
C PHE A 100 -6.17 8.60 -11.35
N GLY A 101 -5.57 9.74 -11.67
CA GLY A 101 -6.13 10.69 -12.62
C GLY A 101 -5.51 12.07 -12.43
N THR A 102 -6.25 13.11 -12.81
CA THR A 102 -5.80 14.49 -12.71
C THR A 102 -6.58 15.25 -11.63
N PHE A 103 -5.89 16.01 -10.79
CA PHE A 103 -6.49 16.91 -9.80
C PHE A 103 -5.74 18.24 -9.80
N ASN A 104 -6.45 19.34 -10.09
CA ASN A 104 -5.85 20.67 -10.27
C ASN A 104 -4.64 20.70 -11.22
N GLY A 105 -4.71 19.94 -12.32
CA GLY A 105 -3.65 19.88 -13.34
C GLY A 105 -2.45 19.00 -12.98
N LEU A 106 -2.46 18.34 -11.82
CA LEU A 106 -1.42 17.39 -11.42
C LEU A 106 -1.88 15.96 -11.59
N ASN A 107 -0.97 15.09 -12.01
CA ASN A 107 -1.23 13.64 -11.97
C ASN A 107 -1.21 13.17 -10.51
N VAL A 108 -2.29 12.56 -10.06
CA VAL A 108 -2.44 12.13 -8.67
C VAL A 108 -2.68 10.64 -8.56
N VAL A 109 -2.28 10.08 -7.42
CA VAL A 109 -2.78 8.81 -6.90
C VAL A 109 -3.47 9.06 -5.58
N CYS A 110 -4.68 8.54 -5.42
CA CYS A 110 -5.52 8.76 -4.26
C CYS A 110 -6.00 7.44 -3.66
N MET A 111 -5.67 7.21 -2.40
CA MET A 111 -6.20 6.12 -1.60
C MET A 111 -7.57 6.50 -1.04
N GLN A 112 -8.64 5.92 -1.58
CA GLN A 112 -10.02 6.11 -1.10
C GLN A 112 -10.32 5.17 0.07
N GLY A 113 -9.72 5.48 1.22
CA GLY A 113 -9.72 4.66 2.43
C GLY A 113 -8.30 4.21 2.80
N ARG A 114 -8.07 3.94 4.08
CA ARG A 114 -6.75 3.59 4.63
C ARG A 114 -6.84 2.42 5.61
N PHE A 115 -5.70 1.87 5.98
CA PHE A 115 -5.61 0.76 6.93
C PHE A 115 -5.23 1.28 8.30
N HIS A 116 -5.79 0.67 9.34
CA HIS A 116 -5.53 1.05 10.72
C HIS A 116 -5.02 -0.12 11.55
N PRO A 117 -4.14 0.14 12.55
CA PRO A 117 -3.70 -0.90 13.47
C PRO A 117 -4.83 -1.58 14.26
N TYR A 118 -5.92 -0.86 14.55
CA TYR A 118 -7.07 -1.45 15.24
C TYR A 118 -7.86 -2.47 14.39
N GLU A 119 -7.63 -2.51 13.08
CA GLU A 119 -8.17 -3.57 12.18
C GLU A 119 -7.32 -4.85 12.23
N GLY A 120 -6.29 -4.90 13.09
CA GLY A 120 -5.35 -6.02 13.22
C GLY A 120 -4.10 -5.89 12.32
N TYR A 121 -3.91 -4.75 11.65
CA TYR A 121 -2.77 -4.53 10.76
C TYR A 121 -1.52 -4.06 11.50
N THR A 122 -0.35 -4.55 11.08
CA THR A 122 0.91 -3.99 11.59
C THR A 122 1.13 -2.58 11.03
N THR A 123 1.92 -1.75 11.72
CA THR A 123 2.28 -0.42 11.22
C THR A 123 2.99 -0.48 9.87
N ALA A 124 3.78 -1.53 9.62
CA ALA A 124 4.42 -1.77 8.34
C ALA A 124 3.37 -2.02 7.22
N MET A 125 2.30 -2.76 7.52
CA MET A 125 1.21 -2.97 6.56
C MET A 125 0.42 -1.70 6.30
N CYS A 126 0.14 -0.90 7.33
CA CYS A 126 -0.54 0.38 7.17
C CYS A 126 0.26 1.38 6.32
N ALA A 127 1.59 1.40 6.48
CA ALA A 127 2.48 2.29 5.72
C ALA A 127 2.83 1.76 4.32
N PHE A 128 2.55 0.49 4.02
CA PHE A 128 2.96 -0.15 2.78
C PHE A 128 2.48 0.55 1.50
N PRO A 129 1.21 0.97 1.39
CA PRO A 129 0.72 1.68 0.21
C PRO A 129 1.52 2.95 -0.10
N VAL A 130 2.05 3.64 0.91
CA VAL A 130 2.89 4.82 0.73
C VAL A 130 4.17 4.48 -0.03
N ARG A 131 4.80 3.33 0.28
CA ARG A 131 6.00 2.87 -0.42
C ARG A 131 5.72 2.54 -1.89
N VAL A 132 4.56 1.93 -2.14
CA VAL A 132 4.09 1.65 -3.51
C VAL A 132 3.85 2.98 -4.26
N MET A 133 3.12 3.93 -3.69
CA MET A 133 2.88 5.24 -4.31
C MET A 133 4.16 6.02 -4.58
N HIS A 134 5.13 5.98 -3.66
CA HIS A 134 6.45 6.55 -3.87
C HIS A 134 7.19 5.90 -5.04
N MET A 135 7.19 4.56 -5.11
CA MET A 135 7.81 3.82 -6.20
C MET A 135 7.13 4.07 -7.55
N LEU A 136 5.82 4.29 -7.55
CA LEU A 136 5.06 4.70 -8.72
C LEU A 136 5.45 6.10 -9.19
N GLY A 137 5.96 6.96 -8.31
CA GLY A 137 6.46 8.27 -8.70
C GLY A 137 6.10 9.44 -7.81
N ALA A 138 5.17 9.25 -6.88
CA ALA A 138 4.69 10.33 -6.04
C ALA A 138 5.83 10.90 -5.19
N ARG A 139 5.93 12.23 -5.15
CA ARG A 139 6.99 12.96 -4.44
C ARG A 139 6.49 13.75 -3.24
N SER A 140 5.18 13.87 -3.10
CA SER A 140 4.49 14.61 -2.03
C SER A 140 3.30 13.80 -1.53
#